data_AF-A0AAI8MKZ5-F1
#
_entry.id   AF-A0AAI8MKZ5-F1
#
_cell.length_a   1.000
_cell.length_b   1.000
_cell.length_c   1.000
_cell.angle_alpha   90.00
_cell.angle_beta   90.00
_cell.angle_gamma   90.00
#
_symmetry.space_group_name_H-M   'P 1'
#
loop_
_entity.id
_entity.type
_entity.pdbx_description
1 polymer ?
#
loop_
_entity_poly.entity_id
_entity_poly.type
_entity_poly.pdbx_seq_one_letter_code
_entity_poly.pdbx_strand_id
1 'polypeptide(L)'
;MKDIKQDKWLESKEKIIQENLGILRQLEDDTMLLAMQRGEFSKDELWFLQDEQGEEYVVFPQKLFVRLLSRIKNMQEEKLVMKLEKDIISQMPIDLDDAMAVATNILESLRLKDGNLPEINTAILAKDIKKKHPNLFFDIDYLRKPR
;
A
#
# COMPACT_ATOMS: atom_id res chain seq x y z
N MET A 1 2.88 23.94 13.39
CA MET A 1 4.08 23.66 12.58
C MET A 1 4.07 22.20 12.12
N LYS A 2 3.28 21.86 11.10
CA LYS A 2 3.22 20.51 10.50
C LYS A 2 2.88 20.61 9.00
N ASP A 3 3.67 21.33 8.21
CA ASP A 3 3.45 21.43 6.75
C ASP A 3 4.69 21.14 5.87
N ILE A 4 5.86 20.94 6.47
CA ILE A 4 7.14 20.90 5.72
C ILE A 4 7.33 19.61 4.88
N LYS A 5 6.50 18.58 5.06
CA LYS A 5 6.65 17.30 4.32
C LYS A 5 5.83 17.21 3.02
N GLN A 6 4.76 17.97 2.86
CA GLN A 6 3.96 17.95 1.63
C GLN A 6 4.62 18.77 0.51
N ASP A 7 5.22 19.91 0.84
CA ASP A 7 5.85 20.81 -0.14
C ASP A 7 7.03 20.16 -0.87
N LYS A 8 7.89 19.43 -0.15
CA LYS A 8 9.04 18.73 -0.76
C LYS A 8 8.64 17.68 -1.81
N TRP A 9 7.46 17.08 -1.68
CA TRP A 9 6.95 16.11 -2.64
C TRP A 9 6.40 16.79 -3.90
N LEU A 10 5.78 17.96 -3.77
CA LEU A 10 5.23 18.73 -4.89
C LEU A 10 6.34 19.34 -5.75
N GLU A 11 7.37 19.90 -5.12
CA GLU A 11 8.58 20.39 -5.82
C GLU A 11 9.28 19.28 -6.60
N SER A 12 9.30 18.06 -6.05
CA SER A 12 9.87 16.88 -6.73
C SER A 12 9.01 16.43 -7.92
N LYS A 13 7.68 16.55 -7.83
CA LYS A 13 6.77 16.24 -8.96
C LYS A 13 6.98 17.22 -10.12
N GLU A 14 6.99 18.52 -9.85
CA GLU A 14 7.21 19.53 -10.89
C GLU A 14 8.56 19.34 -11.58
N LYS A 15 9.60 18.98 -10.84
CA LYS A 15 10.91 18.69 -11.40
C LYS A 15 10.93 17.44 -12.29
N ILE A 16 10.28 16.35 -11.88
CA ILE A 16 10.20 15.10 -12.66
C ILE A 16 9.36 15.31 -13.94
N ILE A 17 8.25 16.06 -13.86
CA ILE A 17 7.43 16.42 -15.02
C ILE A 17 8.21 17.32 -15.99
N GLN A 18 9.12 18.15 -15.49
CA GLN A 18 9.93 19.06 -16.31
C GLN A 18 11.11 18.40 -17.05
N GLU A 19 11.60 17.25 -16.59
CA GLU A 19 12.79 16.59 -17.14
C GLU A 19 12.47 15.67 -18.34
N ASN A 20 11.34 14.96 -18.32
CA ASN A 20 10.99 13.94 -19.31
C ASN A 20 9.60 14.17 -19.93
N LEU A 21 9.54 15.12 -20.86
CA LEU A 21 8.31 15.50 -21.57
C LEU A 21 8.40 15.13 -23.05
N GLY A 22 7.39 14.43 -23.55
CA GLY A 22 7.24 14.07 -24.96
C GLY A 22 5.91 14.52 -25.54
N ILE A 23 5.86 14.64 -26.87
CA ILE A 23 4.62 14.85 -27.61
C ILE A 23 4.29 13.58 -28.39
N LEU A 24 3.03 13.18 -28.34
CA LEU A 24 2.47 12.15 -29.20
C LEU A 24 1.81 12.80 -30.41
N ARG A 25 2.22 12.39 -31.61
CA ARG A 25 1.55 12.76 -32.85
C ARG A 25 1.08 11.52 -33.58
N GLN A 26 -0.18 11.49 -33.96
CA GLN A 26 -0.69 10.42 -34.81
C GLN A 26 -0.23 10.67 -36.25
N LEU A 27 0.40 9.67 -36.87
CA LEU A 27 0.77 9.71 -38.28
C LEU A 27 -0.28 8.97 -39.12
N GLU A 28 -0.66 7.77 -38.68
CA GLU A 28 -1.65 6.88 -39.31
C GLU A 28 -2.46 6.16 -38.21
N ASP A 29 -3.48 5.39 -38.57
CA ASP A 29 -4.37 4.70 -37.61
C ASP A 29 -3.61 3.80 -36.61
N ASP A 30 -2.50 3.18 -37.03
CA ASP A 30 -1.68 2.26 -36.19
C ASP A 30 -0.27 2.81 -35.92
N THR A 31 0.00 4.09 -36.21
CA THR A 31 1.33 4.67 -36.04
C THR A 31 1.28 6.01 -35.33
N MET A 32 1.92 6.07 -34.16
CA MET A 32 2.20 7.31 -33.45
C MET A 32 3.69 7.61 -33.43
N LEU A 33 4.03 8.87 -33.69
CA LEU A 33 5.35 9.41 -33.48
C LEU A 33 5.44 9.96 -32.05
N LEU A 34 6.35 9.39 -31.27
CA LEU A 34 6.76 9.95 -29.99
C LEU A 34 7.99 10.83 -30.22
N ALA A 35 7.83 12.13 -30.01
CA ALA A 35 8.91 13.10 -30.11
C ALA A 35 9.23 13.66 -28.72
N MET A 36 10.45 13.44 -28.24
CA MET A 36 10.90 13.97 -26.96
C MET A 36 11.09 15.50 -27.07
N GLN A 37 10.41 16.27 -26.23
CA GLN A 37 10.68 17.70 -26.07
C GLN A 37 11.82 17.95 -25.10
N ARG A 38 11.90 17.15 -24.02
CA ARG A 38 12.94 17.21 -22.99
C ARG A 38 13.26 15.80 -22.50
N GLY A 39 14.54 15.57 -22.18
CA GLY A 39 15.02 14.29 -21.69
C GLY A 39 15.34 13.26 -22.78
N GLU A 40 15.65 12.05 -22.35
CA GLU A 40 15.94 10.89 -23.21
C GLU A 40 15.02 9.71 -22.83
N PHE A 41 14.80 8.79 -23.75
CA PHE A 41 14.07 7.57 -23.47
C PHE A 41 14.90 6.60 -22.61
N SER A 42 14.88 6.76 -21.28
CA SER A 42 15.48 5.87 -20.28
C SER A 42 14.55 4.79 -19.70
N LYS A 43 14.99 3.52 -19.69
CA LYS A 43 14.23 2.38 -19.11
C LYS A 43 13.99 2.47 -17.59
N ASP A 44 14.58 3.46 -16.91
CA ASP A 44 14.55 3.61 -15.46
C ASP A 44 13.79 4.85 -14.98
N GLU A 45 13.13 5.58 -15.89
CA GLU A 45 12.42 6.82 -15.58
C GLU A 45 10.97 6.82 -16.11
N LEU A 46 10.15 7.73 -15.59
CA LEU A 46 8.79 7.96 -16.10
C LEU A 46 8.83 9.05 -17.16
N TRP A 47 7.93 8.97 -18.13
CA TRP A 47 7.75 10.01 -19.14
C TRP A 47 6.33 10.47 -19.18
N PHE A 48 6.17 11.78 -19.26
CA PHE A 48 4.89 12.45 -19.42
C PHE A 48 4.75 12.82 -20.88
N LEU A 49 3.66 12.39 -21.48
CA LEU A 49 3.36 12.62 -22.87
C LEU A 49 2.12 13.47 -22.97
N GLN A 50 2.10 14.38 -23.95
CA GLN A 50 0.91 15.13 -24.30
C GLN A 50 0.59 14.88 -25.77
N ASP A 51 -0.66 14.61 -26.09
CA ASP A 51 -1.09 14.54 -27.49
C ASP A 51 -1.45 15.93 -28.06
N GLU A 52 -1.84 15.98 -29.32
CA GLU A 52 -2.24 17.24 -29.97
C GLU A 52 -3.59 17.80 -29.46
N GLN A 53 -4.39 16.99 -28.78
CA GLN A 53 -5.67 17.39 -28.17
C GLN A 53 -5.47 17.93 -26.74
N GLY A 54 -4.27 17.81 -26.20
CA GLY A 54 -3.89 18.26 -24.87
C GLY A 54 -4.06 17.20 -23.78
N GLU A 55 -4.41 15.96 -24.13
CA GLU A 55 -4.53 14.86 -23.18
C GLU A 55 -3.15 14.40 -22.71
N GLU A 56 -3.04 14.15 -21.40
CA GLU A 56 -1.80 13.79 -20.74
C GLU A 56 -1.74 12.27 -20.48
N TYR A 57 -0.64 11.66 -20.89
CA TYR A 57 -0.35 10.25 -20.70
C TYR A 57 0.95 10.08 -19.92
N VAL A 58 1.10 8.94 -19.25
CA VAL A 58 2.36 8.59 -18.58
C VAL A 58 2.82 7.23 -19.07
N VAL A 59 4.05 7.17 -19.56
CA VAL A 59 4.71 5.91 -19.89
C VAL A 59 5.47 5.41 -18.67
N PHE A 60 5.14 4.19 -18.25
CA PHE A 60 5.86 3.49 -17.21
C PHE A 60 6.70 2.37 -17.82
N PRO A 61 8.03 2.35 -17.60
CA PRO A 61 8.80 1.14 -17.81
C PRO A 61 8.18 -0.01 -17.01
N GLN A 62 7.99 -1.17 -17.65
CA GLN A 62 7.34 -2.32 -17.04
C GLN A 62 7.92 -2.67 -15.66
N LYS A 63 9.25 -2.60 -15.52
CA LYS A 63 9.96 -2.86 -14.26
C LYS A 63 9.57 -1.87 -13.14
N LEU A 64 9.41 -0.59 -13.46
CA LEU A 64 8.97 0.42 -12.50
C LEU A 64 7.51 0.21 -12.12
N PHE A 65 6.66 -0.11 -13.10
CA PHE A 65 5.25 -0.38 -12.85
C PHE A 65 5.06 -1.58 -11.90
N VAL A 66 5.71 -2.71 -12.18
CA VAL A 66 5.65 -3.90 -11.30
C VAL A 66 6.18 -3.58 -9.90
N ARG A 67 7.26 -2.81 -9.80
CA ARG A 67 7.80 -2.36 -8.50
C ARG A 67 6.82 -1.47 -7.74
N LEU A 68 6.13 -0.56 -8.43
CA LEU A 68 5.11 0.31 -7.84
C LEU A 68 3.94 -0.52 -7.30
N LEU A 69 3.40 -1.44 -8.11
CA LEU A 69 2.32 -2.34 -7.69
C LEU A 69 2.74 -3.17 -6.46
N SER A 70 3.97 -3.70 -6.45
CA SER A 70 4.49 -4.46 -5.31
C SER A 70 4.58 -3.60 -4.05
N ARG A 71 5.01 -2.34 -4.17
CA ARG A 71 5.04 -1.40 -3.03
C ARG A 71 3.64 -1.09 -2.51
N ILE A 72 2.68 -0.85 -3.40
CA ILE A 72 1.28 -0.59 -3.01
C ILE A 72 0.72 -1.79 -2.25
N LYS A 73 0.94 -3.01 -2.77
CA LYS A 73 0.53 -4.24 -2.09
C LYS A 73 1.14 -4.35 -0.69
N ASN A 74 2.45 -4.20 -0.56
CA ASN A 74 3.12 -4.28 0.74
C ASN A 74 2.59 -3.23 1.73
N MET A 75 2.35 -1.99 1.28
CA MET A 75 1.77 -0.94 2.13
C MET A 75 0.35 -1.30 2.60
N GLN A 76 -0.45 -1.97 1.77
CA GLN A 76 -1.78 -2.44 2.17
C GLN A 76 -1.69 -3.54 3.22
N GLU A 77 -0.76 -4.50 3.06
CA GLU A 77 -0.52 -5.55 4.04
C GLU A 77 0.00 -4.99 5.37
N GLU A 78 0.99 -4.09 5.34
CA GLU A 78 1.51 -3.40 6.52
C GLU A 78 0.39 -2.65 7.27
N LYS A 79 -0.47 -1.93 6.54
CA LYS A 79 -1.62 -1.22 7.12
C LYS A 79 -2.62 -2.19 7.77
N LEU A 80 -2.82 -3.37 7.19
CA LEU A 80 -3.70 -4.40 7.76
C LEU A 80 -3.12 -4.95 9.06
N VAL A 81 -1.81 -5.25 9.08
CA VAL A 81 -1.10 -5.72 10.29
C VAL A 81 -1.17 -4.66 11.40
N MET A 82 -0.93 -3.38 11.08
CA MET A 82 -1.04 -2.29 12.07
C MET A 82 -2.46 -2.16 12.66
N LYS A 83 -3.50 -2.36 11.84
CA LYS A 83 -4.88 -2.37 12.33
C LYS A 83 -5.14 -3.57 13.24
N LEU A 84 -4.65 -4.74 12.85
CA LEU A 84 -4.78 -5.95 13.65
C LEU A 84 -4.08 -5.81 15.00
N GLU A 85 -2.85 -5.29 15.02
CA GLU A 85 -2.10 -5.00 16.25
C GLU A 85 -2.89 -4.06 17.17
N LYS A 86 -3.42 -2.95 16.66
CA LYS A 86 -4.26 -2.03 17.42
C LYS A 86 -5.49 -2.72 18.03
N ASP A 87 -6.15 -3.58 17.26
CA ASP A 87 -7.35 -4.29 17.72
C ASP A 87 -7.01 -5.39 18.74
N ILE A 88 -5.86 -6.06 18.59
CA ILE A 88 -5.32 -7.02 19.57
C ILE A 88 -4.97 -6.31 20.88
N ILE A 89 -4.28 -5.17 20.84
CA ILE A 89 -4.00 -4.34 22.03
C ILE A 89 -5.31 -3.99 22.76
N SER A 90 -6.35 -3.66 22.01
CA SER A 90 -7.68 -3.34 22.55
C SER A 90 -8.36 -4.53 23.25
N GLN A 91 -7.91 -5.76 22.98
CA GLN A 91 -8.35 -6.98 23.68
C GLN A 91 -7.55 -7.28 24.97
N MET A 92 -6.54 -6.45 25.29
CA MET A 92 -5.65 -6.56 26.45
C MET A 92 -4.87 -7.89 26.47
N PRO A 93 -3.88 -8.07 25.58
CA PRO A 93 -3.03 -9.25 25.61
C PRO A 93 -2.14 -9.24 26.85
N ILE A 94 -1.78 -10.42 27.36
CA ILE A 94 -0.79 -10.58 28.44
C ILE A 94 0.60 -10.28 27.89
N ASP A 95 0.89 -10.85 26.73
CA ASP A 95 2.08 -10.60 25.94
C ASP A 95 1.64 -10.27 24.50
N LEU A 96 1.98 -9.06 24.04
CA LEU A 96 1.59 -8.58 22.73
C LEU A 96 2.28 -9.39 21.62
N ASP A 97 3.54 -9.76 21.81
CA ASP A 97 4.32 -10.44 20.78
C ASP A 97 3.78 -11.86 20.56
N ASP A 98 3.46 -12.58 21.63
CA ASP A 98 2.82 -13.91 21.55
C ASP A 98 1.43 -13.85 20.89
N ALA A 99 0.61 -12.87 21.28
CA ALA A 99 -0.71 -12.66 20.69
C ALA A 99 -0.61 -12.31 19.19
N MET A 100 0.38 -11.49 18.81
CA MET A 100 0.63 -11.11 17.43
C MET A 100 1.21 -12.24 16.60
N ALA A 101 2.03 -13.13 17.17
CA ALA A 101 2.51 -14.33 16.49
C ALA A 101 1.34 -15.23 16.08
N VAL A 102 0.38 -15.45 16.99
CA VAL A 102 -0.85 -16.20 16.69
C VAL A 102 -1.72 -15.46 15.68
N ALA A 103 -1.89 -14.15 15.84
CA ALA A 103 -2.70 -13.34 14.92
C ALA A 103 -2.14 -13.36 13.49
N THR A 104 -0.81 -13.29 13.35
CA THR A 104 -0.11 -13.33 12.06
C THR A 104 -0.23 -14.70 11.41
N ASN A 105 -0.07 -15.78 12.17
CA ASN A 105 -0.28 -17.14 11.66
C ASN A 105 -1.70 -17.34 11.11
N ILE A 106 -2.71 -16.81 11.81
CA ILE A 106 -4.10 -16.86 11.33
C ILE A 106 -4.28 -15.97 10.09
N LEU A 107 -3.70 -14.78 10.08
CA LEU A 107 -3.75 -13.87 8.93
C LEU A 107 -3.17 -14.53 7.67
N GLU A 108 -2.01 -15.19 7.79
CA GLU A 108 -1.37 -15.92 6.69
C GLU A 108 -2.18 -17.14 6.23
N SER A 109 -2.91 -17.80 7.14
CA SER A 109 -3.82 -18.90 6.77
C SER A 109 -5.01 -18.46 5.91
N LEU A 110 -5.33 -17.15 5.91
CA LEU A 110 -6.40 -16.56 5.10
C LEU A 110 -5.89 -16.09 3.73
N ARG A 111 -4.59 -16.19 3.46
CA ARG A 111 -3.98 -15.75 2.21
C ARG A 111 -4.54 -16.58 1.04
N LEU A 112 -4.99 -15.87 0.01
CA LEU A 112 -5.57 -16.46 -1.19
C LEU A 112 -4.47 -17.08 -2.07
N LYS A 113 -4.86 -17.90 -3.05
CA LYS A 113 -3.93 -18.59 -3.97
C LYS A 113 -3.11 -17.64 -4.84
N ASP A 114 -3.60 -16.41 -5.06
CA ASP A 114 -2.89 -15.33 -5.75
C ASP A 114 -1.86 -14.61 -4.85
N GLY A 115 -1.74 -15.04 -3.60
CA GLY A 115 -0.85 -14.46 -2.61
C GLY A 115 -1.38 -13.16 -2.00
N ASN A 116 -2.63 -12.76 -2.23
CA ASN A 116 -3.22 -11.58 -1.61
C ASN A 116 -3.99 -11.94 -0.33
N LEU A 117 -4.00 -11.01 0.63
CA LEU A 117 -4.86 -11.11 1.79
C LEU A 117 -6.26 -10.59 1.43
N PRO A 118 -7.34 -11.30 1.81
CA PRO A 118 -8.69 -10.82 1.59
C PRO A 118 -8.97 -9.59 2.46
N GLU A 119 -10.08 -8.89 2.19
CA GLU A 119 -10.54 -7.83 3.07
C GLU A 119 -11.01 -8.44 4.40
N ILE A 120 -10.27 -8.15 5.47
CA ILE A 120 -10.49 -8.72 6.79
C ILE A 120 -10.91 -7.62 7.76
N ASN A 121 -11.98 -7.88 8.51
CA ASN A 121 -12.33 -7.07 9.67
C ASN A 121 -11.44 -7.46 10.86
N THR A 122 -10.40 -6.68 11.09
CA THR A 122 -9.39 -6.92 12.14
C THR A 122 -9.99 -6.93 13.55
N ALA A 123 -11.06 -6.18 13.80
CA ALA A 123 -11.70 -6.13 15.11
C ALA A 123 -12.48 -7.42 15.42
N ILE A 124 -13.11 -8.03 14.41
CA ILE A 124 -13.74 -9.35 14.55
C ILE A 124 -12.66 -10.41 14.75
N LEU A 125 -11.60 -10.37 13.93
CA LEU A 125 -10.49 -11.31 14.04
C LEU A 125 -9.84 -11.27 15.43
N ALA A 126 -9.57 -10.09 15.98
CA ALA A 126 -8.99 -9.94 17.31
C ALA A 126 -9.88 -10.54 18.41
N LYS A 127 -11.20 -10.34 18.34
CA LYS A 127 -12.16 -10.95 19.28
C LYS A 127 -12.18 -12.47 19.17
N ASP A 128 -12.13 -13.00 17.95
CA ASP A 128 -12.12 -14.44 17.72
C ASP A 128 -10.81 -15.09 18.19
N ILE A 129 -9.67 -14.39 18.05
CA ILE A 129 -8.39 -14.81 18.61
C ILE A 129 -8.48 -14.88 20.14
N LYS A 130 -9.02 -13.86 20.82
CA LYS A 130 -9.24 -13.89 22.27
C LYS A 130 -10.12 -15.05 22.71
N LYS A 131 -11.18 -15.39 21.96
CA LYS A 131 -12.05 -16.52 22.27
C LYS A 131 -11.36 -17.87 22.10
N LYS A 132 -10.55 -18.03 21.04
CA LYS A 132 -9.84 -19.29 20.74
C LYS A 132 -8.60 -19.50 21.61
N HIS A 133 -7.94 -18.41 22.00
CA HIS A 133 -6.71 -18.40 22.79
C HIS A 133 -6.86 -17.49 24.02
N PRO A 134 -7.80 -17.77 24.94
CA PRO A 134 -8.06 -16.90 26.09
C PRO A 134 -6.85 -16.76 27.01
N ASN A 135 -5.96 -17.76 27.02
CA ASN A 135 -4.71 -17.77 27.77
C ASN A 135 -3.70 -16.68 27.35
N LEU A 136 -3.90 -16.04 26.19
CA LEU A 136 -3.04 -14.95 25.70
C LEU A 136 -3.55 -13.57 26.14
N PHE A 137 -4.71 -13.48 26.79
CA PHE A 137 -5.37 -12.21 27.11
C PHE A 137 -5.78 -12.15 28.57
N PHE A 138 -5.84 -10.92 29.10
CA PHE A 138 -6.41 -10.70 30.41
C PHE A 138 -7.93 -10.94 30.37
N ASP A 139 -8.40 -11.71 31.34
CA ASP A 139 -9.82 -11.89 31.62
C ASP A 139 -10.24 -10.94 32.75
N ILE A 140 -10.82 -9.82 32.33
CA ILE A 140 -11.34 -8.79 33.23
C ILE A 140 -12.65 -9.18 33.92
N ASP A 141 -13.33 -10.23 33.45
CA ASP A 141 -14.56 -10.70 34.11
C ASP A 141 -14.25 -11.41 35.44
N TYR A 142 -13.05 -11.98 35.60
CA TYR A 142 -12.57 -12.45 36.91
C TYR A 142 -12.43 -11.34 37.95
N LEU A 143 -12.12 -10.10 37.52
CA LEU A 143 -12.00 -8.95 38.43
C LEU A 143 -13.36 -8.40 38.88
N ARG A 144 -14.46 -8.85 38.25
CA ARG A 144 -15.82 -8.33 38.46
C ARG A 144 -16.67 -9.18 39.41
N LYS A 145 -16.18 -10.32 39.91
CA LYS A 145 -16.90 -11.09 40.94
C LYS A 145 -16.90 -10.31 42.26
N PRO A 146 -18.05 -9.90 42.80
CA PRO A 146 -18.12 -9.38 44.15
C PRO A 146 -17.73 -10.50 45.13
N ARG A 147 -16.84 -10.19 46.08
CA ARG A 147 -16.58 -11.03 47.24
C ARG A 147 -17.78 -11.00 48.19
#